data_AF-A0A3C1LX91-F1
#
_entry.id   AF-A0A3C1LX91-F1
#
_cell.length_a   1.000
_cell.length_b   1.000
_cell.length_c   1.000
_cell.angle_alpha   90.00
_cell.angle_beta   90.00
_cell.angle_gamma   90.00
#
_symmetry.space_group_name_H-M   'P 1'
#
loop_
_entity.id
_entity.type
_entity.pdbx_description
1 polymer ?
#
loop_
_entity_poly.entity_id
_entity_poly.type
_entity_poly.pdbx_seq_one_letter_code
_entity_poly.pdbx_strand_id
1 'polypeptide(L)' 'MSFDGAFLSIIKNEIEQTALNSKVEKIYQPSKEEIVIGLRFKGGSTKLLLSANASTPRVHFTKFAPENPKTPPMFCM' A
#
# COMPACT_ATOMS: atom_id res chain seq x y z
N MET A 1 13.45 7.45 12.20
CA MET A 1 12.69 8.71 12.04
C MET A 1 11.28 8.41 12.52
N SER A 2 10.65 9.27 13.32
CA SER A 2 9.25 9.11 13.72
C SER A 2 8.35 9.10 12.48
N PHE A 3 7.28 8.31 12.50
CA PHE A 3 6.23 8.37 11.49
C PHE A 3 5.35 9.61 11.76
N ASP A 4 5.95 10.79 11.60
CA ASP A 4 5.34 12.09 11.87
C ASP A 4 4.84 12.79 10.61
N GLY A 5 4.22 13.96 10.77
CA GLY A 5 3.64 14.72 9.66
C GLY A 5 4.66 15.17 8.61
N ALA A 6 5.91 15.45 9.00
CA ALA A 6 6.94 15.84 8.06
C ALA A 6 7.35 14.66 7.18
N PHE A 7 7.56 13.48 7.77
CA PHE A 7 7.83 12.26 7.04
C PHE A 7 6.66 11.85 6.12
N LEU A 8 5.42 11.98 6.62
CA LEU A 8 4.21 11.75 5.83
C LEU A 8 4.10 12.69 4.63
N SER A 9 4.52 13.96 4.75
CA SER A 9 4.53 14.89 3.61
C SER A 9 5.47 14.42 2.50
N ILE A 10 6.61 13.81 2.85
CA ILE A 10 7.56 13.27 1.88
C ILE A 10 6.96 12.02 1.20
N ILE A 11 6.39 11.10 1.99
CA ILE A 11 5.71 9.91 1.47
C ILE A 11 4.57 10.30 0.53
N LYS A 12 3.76 11.30 0.90
CA LYS A 12 2.67 11.81 0.07
C LYS A 12 3.18 12.24 -1.29
N ASN A 13 4.29 12.99 -1.34
CA ASN A 13 4.88 13.44 -2.60
C ASN A 13 5.41 12.26 -3.44
N GLU A 14 6.02 11.25 -2.81
CA GLU A 14 6.47 10.02 -3.48
C GLU A 14 5.30 9.24 -4.10
N ILE A 15 4.19 9.12 -3.35
CA ILE A 15 2.98 8.46 -3.82
C ILE A 15 2.37 9.23 -5.00
N GLU A 16 2.28 10.56 -4.93
CA GLU A 16 1.75 11.35 -6.04
C GLU A 16 2.60 11.21 -7.31
N GLN A 17 3.93 11.20 -7.20
CA GLN A 17 4.81 11.05 -8.35
C GLN A 17 4.69 9.66 -9.01
N THR A 18 4.40 8.63 -8.22
CA THR A 18 4.45 7.24 -8.70
C THR A 18 3.07 6.64 -9.01
N ALA A 19 2.06 6.96 -8.20
CA ALA A 19 0.74 6.33 -8.24
C ALA A 19 -0.34 7.20 -8.90
N LEU A 20 -0.12 8.50 -9.09
CA LEU A 20 -1.12 9.35 -9.73
C LEU A 20 -1.36 8.90 -11.17
N ASN A 21 -2.63 8.86 -11.58
CA ASN A 21 -3.09 8.33 -12.87
C ASN A 21 -2.82 6.83 -13.10
N SER A 22 -2.37 6.09 -12.08
CA SER A 22 -2.30 4.63 -12.16
C SER A 22 -3.69 4.01 -12.02
N LYS A 23 -3.88 2.84 -12.64
CA LYS A 23 -5.08 2.01 -12.49
C LYS A 23 -4.86 1.03 -11.34
N VAL A 24 -5.82 0.93 -10.43
CA VAL A 24 -5.87 -0.16 -9.44
C VAL A 24 -6.20 -1.46 -10.15
N GLU A 25 -5.31 -2.45 -10.08
CA GLU A 25 -5.52 -3.77 -10.68
C GLU A 25 -6.12 -4.77 -9.71
N LYS A 26 -5.56 -4.83 -8.50
CA LYS A 26 -5.96 -5.80 -7.47
C LYS A 26 -5.79 -5.17 -6.09
N ILE A 27 -6.68 -5.50 -5.18
CA ILE A 27 -6.56 -5.14 -3.76
C ILE A 27 -6.53 -6.44 -2.98
N TYR A 28 -5.61 -6.53 -2.02
CA TYR A 28 -5.49 -7.66 -1.12
C TYR A 28 -5.36 -7.19 0.31
N GLN A 29 -5.88 -7.98 1.24
CA GLN A 29 -5.72 -7.78 2.67
C GLN A 29 -4.97 -8.98 3.26
N PRO A 30 -3.62 -8.96 3.28
CA PRO A 30 -2.81 -10.07 3.79
C PRO A 30 -3.01 -10.31 5.30
N SER A 31 -3.30 -9.26 6.06
CA SER A 31 -3.60 -9.34 7.48
C SER A 31 -4.72 -8.37 7.86
N LYS A 32 -5.30 -8.51 9.05
CA LYS A 32 -6.44 -7.68 9.49
C LYS A 32 -6.18 -6.18 9.40
N GLU A 33 -4.94 -5.74 9.61
CA GLU A 33 -4.56 -4.31 9.69
C GLU A 33 -3.69 -3.86 8.51
N GLU A 34 -3.53 -4.68 7.47
CA GLU A 34 -2.70 -4.35 6.32
C GLU A 34 -3.43 -4.56 5.00
N ILE A 35 -3.24 -3.62 4.08
CA ILE A 35 -3.78 -3.68 2.72
C ILE A 35 -2.66 -3.47 1.72
N VAL A 36 -2.71 -4.23 0.64
CA VAL A 36 -1.83 -4.10 -0.51
C VAL A 36 -2.65 -3.76 -1.73
N ILE A 37 -2.38 -2.60 -2.32
CA ILE A 37 -3.01 -2.13 -3.56
C ILE A 37 -2.01 -2.31 -4.70
N GLY A 38 -2.36 -3.17 -5.64
CA GLY A 38 -1.64 -3.33 -6.90
C GLY A 38 -2.02 -2.22 -7.88
N LEU A 39 -1.03 -1.45 -8.31
CA LEU A 39 -1.18 -0.30 -9.19
C LEU A 39 -0.45 -0.55 -10.50
N ARG A 40 -1.08 -0.20 -11.63
CA ARG A 40 -0.49 -0.30 -12.96
C ARG A 40 -0.55 1.03 -13.69
N PHE A 41 0.52 1.37 -14.36
CA PHE A 41 0.63 2.60 -15.14
C PHE A 41 1.43 2.33 -16.43
N LYS A 42 1.48 3.33 -17.31
CA LYS A 42 2.24 3.25 -18.56
C LYS A 42 3.73 3.23 -18.23
N GLY A 43 4.32 2.04 -18.16
CA GLY A 43 5.74 1.85 -17.81
C GLY A 43 5.98 0.80 -16.73
N GLY A 44 4.93 0.26 -16.09
CA GLY A 44 5.11 -0.84 -15.14
C GLY A 44 3.94 -1.04 -14.18
N SER A 45 4.25 -1.77 -13.10
CA SER A 45 3.34 -1.97 -11.98
C SER A 45 4.12 -1.80 -10.67
N THR A 46 3.43 -1.34 -9.64
CA THR A 46 3.94 -1.24 -8.28
C THR A 46 2.89 -1.73 -7.29
N LYS A 47 3.28 -1.97 -6.05
CA LYS A 47 2.38 -2.33 -4.97
C LYS A 47 2.54 -1.33 -3.85
N LEU A 48 1.44 -0.73 -3.41
CA LEU A 48 1.40 0.16 -2.26
C LEU A 48 0.87 -0.62 -1.06
N LEU A 49 1.65 -0.70 0.01
CA LEU A 49 1.26 -1.34 1.27
C LEU A 49 0.92 -0.27 2.30
N LEU A 50 -0.26 -0.41 2.91
CA LEU A 50 -0.74 0.41 4.01
C LEU A 50 -0.90 -0.49 5.24
N SER A 51 -0.30 -0.08 6.35
CA SER A 51 -0.42 -0.76 7.65
C SER A 51 -1.00 0.20 8.68
N ALA A 52 -2.13 -0.20 9.26
CA ALA A 52 -2.76 0.44 10.41
C ALA A 52 -2.38 -0.25 11.73
N ASN A 53 -1.40 -1.15 11.71
CA ASN A 53 -0.94 -1.82 12.91
C ASN A 53 -0.34 -0.82 13.91
N ALA A 54 -0.82 -0.86 15.16
CA ALA A 54 -0.44 0.11 16.19
C ALA A 54 1.07 0.15 16.47
N SER A 55 1.77 -0.99 16.33
CA SER A 55 3.22 -1.09 16.57
C SER A 55 4.05 -0.72 15.35
N THR A 56 3.49 -0.82 14.14
CA THR A 56 4.22 -0.64 12.89
C THR A 56 3.44 0.16 11.83
N PRO A 57 2.87 1.33 12.17
CA PRO A 57 2.09 2.12 11.22
C PRO A 57 3.00 2.63 10.10
N ARG A 58 2.62 2.35 8.84
CA ARG A 58 3.43 2.75 7.68
C ARG A 58 2.63 2.73 6.39
N VAL A 59 3.09 3.54 5.44
CA VAL A 59 2.66 3.50 4.04
C VAL A 59 3.92 3.55 3.18
N HIS A 60 4.07 2.60 2.25
CA HIS A 60 5.24 2.56 1.36
C HIS A 60 4.99 1.67 0.14
N PHE A 61 5.73 1.91 -0.94
CA PHE A 61 5.80 0.96 -2.04
C PHE A 61 6.62 -0.26 -1.65
N THR A 62 6.14 -1.46 -2.00
CA THR A 62 6.81 -2.71 -1.66
C THR A 62 7.02 -3.60 -2.88
N LYS A 63 8.17 -4.27 -2.92
CA LYS A 63 8.45 -5.38 -3.84
C LYS A 63 8.06 -6.73 -3.24
N PHE A 64 7.87 -6.78 -1.91
CA PHE A 64 7.58 -7.98 -1.14
C PHE A 64 6.22 -7.79 -0.47
N ALA A 65 5.16 -8.20 -1.17
CA ALA A 65 3.84 -8.27 -0.57
C ALA A 65 3.74 -9.54 0.29
N PRO A 66 3.15 -9.48 1.49
CA PRO A 66 2.92 -10.67 2.30
C PRO A 66 1.98 -11.65 1.58
N GLU A 67 1.95 -12.89 2.06
CA GLU A 67 1.11 -13.93 1.49
C GLU A 67 -0.38 -13.59 1.70
N ASN A 68 -1.19 -13.76 0.66
CA ASN A 68 -2.61 -13.43 0.72
C ASN A 68 -3.41 -14.59 1.30
N PRO A 69 -4.45 -14.33 2.12
CA PRO A 69 -5.36 -15.37 2.58
C PRO A 69 -6.07 -16.01 1.39
N LYS A 70 -6.42 -17.30 1.53
CA LYS A 70 -7.13 -18.06 0.48
C LYS A 70 -8.50 -17.47 0.15
N THR A 71 -9.16 -16.87 1.15
CA THR A 71 -10.44 -16.20 1.01
C THR A 71 -10.29 -14.72 1.33
N PRO A 72 -10.81 -13.81 0.50
CA PRO A 72 -10.74 -12.38 0.78
C PRO A 72 -11.55 -12.06 2.06
N PRO A 73 -10.99 -11.32 3.03
CA PRO A 73 -11.76 -10.85 4.17
C PRO A 73 -12.84 -9.86 3.76
N MET A 74 -13.87 -9.68 4.60
CA MET A 74 -15.02 -8.81 4.30
C MET A 74 -14.65 -7.36 3.95
N PHE A 75 -13.59 -6.81 4.54
CA PHE A 75 -13.15 -5.45 4.23
C PHE A 75 -12.52 -5.35 2.82
N CYS A 76 -11.93 -6.44 2.33
CA CYS A 76 -11.29 -6.51 1.02
C CYS A 76 -12.28 -6.87 -0.11
N MET A 77 -13.50 -7.31 0.24
CA MET A 77 -14.54 -7.72 -0.71
C MET A 77 -15.46 -6.57 -1.12
#